data_AF-A0A3A4W5P2-F1
#
_entry.id   AF-A0A3A4W5P2-F1
#
_cell.length_a   1.000
_cell.length_b   1.000
_cell.length_c   1.000
_cell.angle_alpha   90.00
_cell.angle_beta   90.00
_cell.angle_gamma   90.00
#
_symmetry.space_group_name_H-M   'P 1'
#
loop_
_entity.id
_entity.type
_entity.pdbx_description
1 polymer ?
#
loop_
_entity_poly.entity_id
_entity_poly.type
_entity_poly.pdbx_seq_one_letter_code
_entity_poly.pdbx_strand_id
1 'polypeptide(L)'
;MTRDQLEHAIRAACDVSGDTELWIFGSQAILGEFPNAPESLRASLEVDIQPKNCPERTDVIDGALGELSQFHQAHGFYVHGIAIESATFPHGWEKRTIHVSDPVSTRGNSGLCVEAHDLAASKLVAYREKDKEFVRTLLIEKMIDPSILTKRIRLLEVKGPLRERLINWVEISAKELDPRFGASDEV
;
A
#
# COMPACT_ATOMS: atom_id res chain seq x y z
N MET A 1 -4.07 -3.47 -11.43
CA MET A 1 -3.38 -4.75 -11.14
C MET A 1 -4.22 -5.72 -10.28
N THR A 2 -4.03 -7.05 -10.36
CA THR A 2 -4.76 -8.11 -9.61
C THR A 2 -3.89 -8.83 -8.57
N ARG A 3 -4.49 -9.67 -7.69
CA ARG A 3 -3.73 -10.53 -6.76
C ARG A 3 -2.75 -11.46 -7.48
N ASP A 4 -3.17 -12.11 -8.57
CA ASP A 4 -2.29 -12.99 -9.35
C ASP A 4 -1.10 -12.23 -9.95
N GLN A 5 -1.32 -10.98 -10.40
CA GLN A 5 -0.24 -10.11 -10.85
C GLN A 5 0.70 -9.73 -9.70
N LEU A 6 0.20 -9.53 -8.48
CA LEU A 6 1.04 -9.32 -7.30
C LEU A 6 1.90 -10.55 -6.98
N GLU A 7 1.34 -11.75 -7.05
CA GLU A 7 2.09 -12.98 -6.84
C GLU A 7 3.14 -13.21 -7.93
N HIS A 8 2.84 -12.83 -9.17
CA HIS A 8 3.84 -12.82 -10.24
C HIS A 8 4.93 -11.77 -9.99
N ALA A 9 4.58 -10.56 -9.53
CA ALA A 9 5.54 -9.54 -9.14
C ALA A 9 6.51 -10.04 -8.07
N ILE A 10 5.99 -10.70 -7.02
CA ILE A 10 6.78 -11.31 -5.95
C ILE A 10 7.77 -12.31 -6.52
N ARG A 11 7.28 -13.24 -7.34
CA ARG A 11 8.12 -14.27 -7.96
C ARG A 11 9.24 -13.65 -8.81
N ALA A 12 8.91 -12.70 -9.68
CA ALA A 12 9.87 -12.07 -10.58
C ALA A 12 10.90 -11.23 -9.82
N ALA A 13 10.46 -10.44 -8.84
CA ALA A 13 11.34 -9.59 -8.03
C ALA A 13 12.31 -10.43 -7.18
N CYS A 14 11.86 -11.54 -6.61
CA CYS A 14 12.75 -12.50 -5.94
C CYS A 14 13.75 -13.15 -6.91
N ASP A 15 13.32 -13.58 -8.09
CA ASP A 15 14.23 -14.14 -9.11
C ASP A 15 15.33 -13.12 -9.51
N VAL A 16 14.97 -11.84 -9.65
CA VAL A 16 15.90 -10.76 -10.04
C VAL A 16 16.82 -10.31 -8.90
N SER A 17 16.30 -10.19 -7.68
CA SER A 17 17.07 -9.75 -6.51
C SER A 17 17.84 -10.90 -5.83
N GLY A 18 17.49 -12.16 -6.09
CA GLY A 18 18.00 -13.29 -5.33
C GLY A 18 17.59 -13.28 -3.85
N ASP A 19 16.62 -12.47 -3.46
CA ASP A 19 15.98 -12.51 -2.14
C ASP A 19 14.76 -13.45 -2.16
N THR A 20 14.29 -13.85 -0.99
CA THR A 20 13.08 -14.65 -0.80
C THR A 20 11.98 -13.89 -0.07
N GLU A 21 12.30 -12.73 0.51
CA GLU A 21 11.35 -11.87 1.20
C GLU A 21 11.41 -10.43 0.65
N LEU A 22 10.25 -9.85 0.39
CA LEU A 22 10.13 -8.51 -0.18
C LEU A 22 9.24 -7.65 0.70
N TRP A 23 9.64 -6.41 0.97
CA TRP A 23 8.70 -5.38 1.44
C TRP A 23 7.84 -4.93 0.27
N ILE A 24 6.53 -4.94 0.45
CA ILE A 24 5.56 -4.48 -0.56
C ILE A 24 4.76 -3.34 0.04
N PHE A 25 4.81 -2.20 -0.62
CA PHE A 25 4.15 -0.97 -0.20
C PHE A 25 3.53 -0.26 -1.40
N GLY A 26 3.15 1.01 -1.23
CA GLY A 26 2.36 1.71 -2.23
C GLY A 26 0.93 1.19 -2.32
N SER A 27 0.17 1.66 -3.30
CA SER A 27 -1.25 1.31 -3.48
C SER A 27 -1.48 -0.20 -3.53
N GLN A 28 -0.62 -0.93 -4.24
CA GLN A 28 -0.83 -2.35 -4.51
C GLN A 28 -0.55 -3.29 -3.33
N ALA A 29 0.03 -2.80 -2.22
CA ALA A 29 0.09 -3.56 -0.97
C ALA A 29 -1.29 -3.93 -0.43
N ILE A 30 -2.34 -3.17 -0.79
CA ILE A 30 -3.73 -3.45 -0.39
C ILE A 30 -4.20 -4.85 -0.82
N LEU A 31 -3.64 -5.38 -1.92
CA LEU A 31 -3.95 -6.72 -2.42
C LEU A 31 -3.46 -7.83 -1.50
N GLY A 32 -2.55 -7.51 -0.56
CA GLY A 32 -2.11 -8.42 0.49
C GLY A 32 -3.26 -8.83 1.41
N GLU A 33 -3.92 -7.83 1.99
CA GLU A 33 -5.04 -7.98 2.93
C GLU A 33 -6.38 -8.20 2.21
N PHE A 34 -6.57 -7.56 1.07
CA PHE A 34 -7.81 -7.60 0.28
C PHE A 34 -7.53 -8.05 -1.16
N PRO A 35 -7.42 -9.37 -1.42
CA PRO A 35 -7.14 -9.91 -2.75
C PRO A 35 -8.12 -9.46 -3.84
N ASN A 36 -9.37 -9.19 -3.44
CA ASN A 36 -10.46 -8.76 -4.30
C ASN A 36 -10.80 -7.26 -4.13
N ALA A 37 -9.82 -6.43 -3.74
CA ALA A 37 -10.03 -4.98 -3.58
C ALA A 37 -10.73 -4.38 -4.82
N PRO A 38 -11.57 -3.34 -4.68
CA PRO A 38 -12.24 -2.70 -5.80
C PRO A 38 -11.24 -2.10 -6.80
N GLU A 39 -11.67 -1.96 -8.06
CA GLU A 39 -10.81 -1.47 -9.15
C GLU A 39 -10.24 -0.07 -8.88
N SER A 40 -11.01 0.79 -8.20
CA SER A 40 -10.58 2.12 -7.76
C SER A 40 -9.33 2.10 -6.87
N LEU A 41 -9.10 1.02 -6.11
CA LEU A 41 -7.91 0.82 -5.28
C LEU A 41 -6.79 0.05 -6.00
N ARG A 42 -7.04 -0.41 -7.22
CA ARG A 42 -6.13 -1.24 -8.04
C ARG A 42 -5.72 -0.56 -9.35
N ALA A 43 -6.00 0.73 -9.50
CA ALA A 43 -5.79 1.48 -10.73
C ALA A 43 -4.31 1.67 -11.10
N SER A 44 -3.40 1.58 -10.12
CA SER A 44 -1.95 1.56 -10.37
C SER A 44 -1.53 0.34 -11.19
N LEU A 45 -0.59 0.57 -12.11
CA LEU A 45 0.08 -0.48 -12.89
C LEU A 45 1.39 -0.90 -12.21
N GLU A 46 1.90 -0.07 -11.31
CA GLU A 46 3.09 -0.29 -10.52
C GLU A 46 2.78 -1.00 -9.20
N VAL A 47 3.71 -1.83 -8.75
CA VAL A 47 3.84 -2.24 -7.35
C VAL A 47 5.19 -1.78 -6.82
N ASP A 48 5.20 -1.09 -5.68
CA ASP A 48 6.42 -0.62 -5.03
C ASP A 48 7.01 -1.76 -4.20
N ILE A 49 8.26 -2.13 -4.50
CA ILE A 49 8.94 -3.27 -3.89
C ILE A 49 10.36 -2.90 -3.48
N GLN A 50 10.78 -3.37 -2.30
CA GLN A 50 12.17 -3.45 -1.87
C GLN A 50 12.49 -4.87 -1.38
N PRO A 51 13.64 -5.47 -1.78
CA PRO A 51 14.13 -6.69 -1.16
C PRO A 51 14.43 -6.48 0.33
N LYS A 52 13.90 -7.36 1.19
CA LYS A 52 14.01 -7.18 2.64
C LYS A 52 15.43 -7.42 3.17
N ASN A 53 16.12 -8.41 2.61
CA ASN A 53 17.42 -8.88 3.09
C ASN A 53 18.60 -8.37 2.23
N CYS A 54 18.34 -7.93 1.00
CA CYS A 54 19.33 -7.31 0.09
C CYS A 54 18.84 -5.98 -0.51
N PRO A 55 18.57 -4.95 0.33
CA PRO A 55 18.01 -3.66 -0.13
C PRO A 55 18.86 -2.96 -1.20
N GLU A 56 20.17 -3.23 -1.27
CA GLU A 56 21.07 -2.73 -2.32
C GLU A 56 20.71 -3.23 -3.73
N ARG A 57 19.85 -4.26 -3.86
CA ARG A 57 19.40 -4.80 -5.14
C ARG A 57 18.08 -4.19 -5.64
N THR A 58 17.57 -3.16 -4.96
CA THR A 58 16.35 -2.43 -5.35
C THR A 58 16.45 -1.87 -6.76
N ASP A 59 17.55 -1.22 -7.12
CA ASP A 59 17.74 -0.65 -8.47
C ASP A 59 17.83 -1.73 -9.56
N VAL A 60 18.27 -2.94 -9.20
CA VAL A 60 18.33 -4.09 -10.12
C VAL A 60 16.93 -4.59 -10.46
N ILE A 61 16.01 -4.58 -9.48
CA ILE A 61 14.59 -4.85 -9.72
C ILE A 61 14.02 -3.80 -10.67
N ASP A 62 14.23 -2.52 -10.39
CA ASP A 62 13.66 -1.45 -11.20
C ASP A 62 14.16 -1.50 -12.65
N GLY A 63 15.46 -1.71 -12.86
CA GLY A 63 16.03 -1.83 -14.20
C GLY A 63 15.52 -3.03 -15.01
N ALA A 64 15.17 -4.14 -14.35
CA ALA A 64 14.73 -5.37 -15.03
C ALA A 64 13.21 -5.47 -15.19
N LEU A 65 12.46 -4.96 -14.21
CA LEU A 65 11.02 -5.17 -14.05
C LEU A 65 10.20 -3.88 -14.01
N GLY A 66 10.87 -2.72 -13.98
CA GLY A 66 10.27 -1.40 -13.87
C GLY A 66 9.62 -0.91 -15.16
N GLU A 67 9.33 0.39 -15.19
CA GLU A 67 8.59 1.00 -16.28
C GLU A 67 9.31 0.80 -17.62
N LEU A 68 8.52 0.63 -18.69
CA LEU A 68 8.97 0.34 -20.06
C LEU A 68 9.86 -0.91 -20.27
N SER A 69 10.15 -1.70 -19.23
CA SER A 69 10.90 -2.95 -19.33
C SER A 69 10.19 -4.00 -20.22
N GLN A 70 10.91 -5.04 -20.63
CA GLN A 70 10.29 -6.18 -21.34
C GLN A 70 9.21 -6.85 -20.48
N PHE A 71 9.43 -6.91 -19.16
CA PHE A 71 8.43 -7.40 -18.22
C PHE A 71 7.15 -6.56 -18.28
N HIS A 72 7.28 -5.24 -18.22
CA HIS A 72 6.13 -4.33 -18.31
C HIS A 72 5.36 -4.52 -19.62
N GLN A 73 6.06 -4.55 -20.75
CA GLN A 73 5.43 -4.74 -22.06
C GLN A 73 4.72 -6.11 -22.19
N ALA A 74 5.29 -7.16 -21.60
CA ALA A 74 4.75 -8.51 -21.68
C ALA A 74 3.54 -8.74 -20.75
N HIS A 75 3.48 -8.04 -19.61
CA HIS A 75 2.49 -8.33 -18.57
C HIS A 75 1.51 -7.19 -18.27
N GLY A 76 1.74 -5.99 -18.80
CA GLY A 76 0.87 -4.82 -18.64
C GLY A 76 0.88 -4.19 -17.24
N PHE A 77 1.84 -4.57 -16.41
CA PHE A 77 2.11 -4.00 -15.08
C PHE A 77 3.62 -4.07 -14.82
N TYR A 78 4.15 -3.31 -13.88
CA TYR A 78 5.58 -3.27 -13.61
C TYR A 78 5.90 -3.24 -12.11
N VAL A 79 7.14 -3.62 -11.77
CA VAL A 79 7.66 -3.57 -10.40
C VAL A 79 8.55 -2.36 -10.28
N HIS A 80 8.12 -1.39 -9.46
CA HIS A 80 8.90 -0.21 -9.17
C HIS A 80 9.84 -0.54 -8.00
N GLY A 81 11.11 -0.73 -8.32
CA GLY A 81 12.13 -0.94 -7.31
C GLY A 81 12.44 0.40 -6.64
N ILE A 82 11.96 0.58 -5.41
CA ILE A 82 12.16 1.83 -4.67
C ILE A 82 12.40 1.56 -3.19
N ALA A 83 13.22 2.42 -2.58
CA ALA A 83 13.60 2.30 -1.18
C ALA A 83 12.39 2.52 -0.25
N ILE A 84 12.19 1.67 0.76
CA ILE A 84 11.09 1.71 1.75
C ILE A 84 11.09 3.03 2.52
N GLU A 85 12.26 3.66 2.68
CA GLU A 85 12.46 4.96 3.31
C GLU A 85 11.88 6.12 2.49
N SER A 86 11.50 5.89 1.23
CA SER A 86 10.77 6.88 0.42
C SER A 86 9.35 7.15 0.95
N ALA A 87 8.86 6.28 1.83
CA ALA A 87 7.57 6.40 2.51
C ALA A 87 7.75 6.52 4.02
N THR A 88 6.82 7.21 4.68
CA THR A 88 6.81 7.35 6.14
C THR A 88 5.79 6.39 6.72
N PHE A 89 6.22 5.43 7.54
CA PHE A 89 5.32 4.45 8.16
C PHE A 89 5.16 4.67 9.67
N PRO A 90 4.03 4.25 10.25
CA PRO A 90 3.83 4.22 11.69
C PRO A 90 4.82 3.28 12.38
N HIS A 91 5.31 3.62 13.57
CA HIS A 91 6.23 2.75 14.30
C HIS A 91 5.70 1.31 14.46
N GLY A 92 6.57 0.32 14.20
CA GLY A 92 6.29 -1.11 14.31
C GLY A 92 5.37 -1.68 13.24
N TRP A 93 5.21 -1.00 12.09
CA TRP A 93 4.44 -1.48 10.94
C TRP A 93 4.94 -2.83 10.42
N GLU A 94 6.23 -3.12 10.55
CA GLU A 94 6.88 -4.34 10.09
C GLU A 94 6.22 -5.58 10.72
N LYS A 95 5.81 -5.46 11.98
CA LYS A 95 5.16 -6.53 12.77
C LYS A 95 3.70 -6.76 12.37
N ARG A 96 3.13 -5.89 11.52
CA ARG A 96 1.73 -5.92 11.11
C ARG A 96 1.57 -6.25 9.63
N THR A 97 2.67 -6.52 8.93
CA THR A 97 2.64 -6.87 7.51
C THR A 97 1.79 -8.11 7.24
N ILE A 98 1.15 -8.12 6.08
CA ILE A 98 0.33 -9.23 5.59
C ILE A 98 1.18 -10.06 4.64
N HIS A 99 1.39 -11.33 5.00
CA HIS A 99 2.21 -12.24 4.22
C HIS A 99 1.44 -12.76 3.01
N VAL A 100 2.04 -12.58 1.83
CA VAL A 100 1.60 -13.16 0.56
C VAL A 100 2.64 -14.18 0.13
N SER A 101 2.30 -15.46 0.24
CA SER A 101 3.14 -16.55 -0.24
C SER A 101 2.26 -17.70 -0.70
N ASP A 102 2.59 -18.27 -1.84
CA ASP A 102 1.95 -19.46 -2.41
C ASP A 102 3.02 -20.41 -2.95
N PRO A 103 2.93 -21.73 -2.69
CA PRO A 103 3.93 -22.69 -3.14
C PRO A 103 4.15 -22.72 -4.67
N VAL A 104 3.15 -22.32 -5.45
CA VAL A 104 3.18 -22.36 -6.92
C VAL A 104 3.31 -20.95 -7.49
N SER A 105 2.39 -20.04 -7.17
CA SER A 105 2.31 -18.70 -7.78
C SER A 105 3.51 -17.82 -7.41
N THR A 106 3.95 -17.85 -6.14
CA THR A 106 5.15 -17.14 -5.68
C THR A 106 6.38 -18.05 -5.59
N ARG A 107 6.24 -19.35 -5.89
CA ARG A 107 7.27 -20.39 -5.67
C ARG A 107 7.78 -20.45 -4.23
N GLY A 108 6.90 -20.17 -3.26
CA GLY A 108 7.27 -20.12 -1.83
C GLY A 108 7.99 -18.85 -1.40
N ASN A 109 8.28 -17.91 -2.31
CA ASN A 109 8.76 -16.57 -1.93
C ASN A 109 7.65 -15.78 -1.22
N SER A 110 8.03 -14.78 -0.44
CA SER A 110 7.12 -14.03 0.43
C SER A 110 7.13 -12.54 0.13
N GLY A 111 5.94 -12.01 -0.19
CA GLY A 111 5.67 -10.57 -0.16
C GLY A 111 5.10 -10.16 1.20
N LEU A 112 5.76 -9.21 1.87
CA LEU A 112 5.37 -8.65 3.15
C LEU A 112 4.66 -7.32 2.89
N CYS A 113 3.35 -7.40 2.64
CA CYS A 113 2.53 -6.24 2.30
C CYS A 113 2.25 -5.38 3.53
N VAL A 114 2.43 -4.06 3.42
CA VAL A 114 2.01 -3.14 4.47
C VAL A 114 0.49 -3.25 4.70
N GLU A 115 0.09 -3.36 5.97
CA GLU A 115 -1.30 -3.43 6.44
C GLU A 115 -2.09 -2.19 6.02
N ALA A 116 -3.39 -2.33 5.73
CA ALA A 116 -4.18 -1.26 5.12
C ALA A 116 -4.22 0.05 5.93
N HIS A 117 -4.27 0.00 7.27
CA HIS A 117 -4.25 1.19 8.11
C HIS A 117 -2.87 1.86 8.14
N ASP A 118 -1.79 1.07 8.16
CA ASP A 118 -0.42 1.61 8.08
C ASP A 118 -0.15 2.23 6.71
N LEU A 119 -0.63 1.59 5.65
CA LEU A 119 -0.58 2.10 4.28
C LEU A 119 -1.37 3.41 4.14
N ALA A 120 -2.59 3.45 4.67
CA ALA A 120 -3.42 4.66 4.67
C ALA A 120 -2.76 5.80 5.45
N ALA A 121 -2.20 5.52 6.62
CA ALA A 121 -1.46 6.51 7.40
C ALA A 121 -0.25 7.05 6.62
N SER A 122 0.51 6.18 5.96
CA SER A 122 1.66 6.56 5.12
C SER A 122 1.26 7.44 3.94
N LYS A 123 0.20 7.06 3.21
CA LYS A 123 -0.34 7.85 2.09
C LYS A 123 -0.78 9.25 2.51
N LEU A 124 -1.42 9.38 3.68
CA LEU A 124 -1.83 10.68 4.20
C LEU A 124 -0.65 11.62 4.50
N VAL A 125 0.54 11.10 4.82
CA VAL A 125 1.74 11.95 5.00
C VAL A 125 2.10 12.68 3.71
N ALA A 126 1.97 12.02 2.55
CA ALA A 126 2.21 12.65 1.25
C ALA A 126 1.17 13.73 0.92
N TYR A 127 -0.05 13.61 1.47
CA TYR A 127 -1.13 14.60 1.41
C TYR A 127 -1.51 15.08 -0.02
N ARG A 128 -1.31 14.24 -1.03
CA ARG A 128 -1.72 14.52 -2.42
C ARG A 128 -3.19 14.16 -2.62
N GLU A 129 -3.85 14.76 -3.61
CA GLU A 129 -5.28 14.51 -3.86
C GLU A 129 -5.59 13.02 -4.06
N LYS A 130 -4.82 12.35 -4.93
CA LYS A 130 -4.94 10.91 -5.18
C LYS A 130 -4.79 10.03 -3.93
N ASP A 131 -3.95 10.46 -2.98
CA ASP A 131 -3.72 9.70 -1.74
C ASP A 131 -4.89 9.88 -0.77
N LYS A 132 -5.46 11.09 -0.70
CA LYS A 132 -6.70 11.35 0.06
C LYS A 132 -7.88 10.57 -0.52
N GLU A 133 -8.02 10.54 -1.84
CA GLU A 133 -9.06 9.77 -2.53
C GLU A 133 -8.92 8.27 -2.24
N PHE A 134 -7.71 7.72 -2.36
CA PHE A 134 -7.43 6.32 -2.01
C PHE A 134 -7.86 5.98 -0.58
N VAL A 135 -7.48 6.81 0.40
CA VAL A 135 -7.87 6.58 1.80
C VAL A 135 -9.36 6.79 2.04
N ARG A 136 -9.99 7.75 1.35
CA ARG A 136 -11.44 7.95 1.40
C ARG A 136 -12.18 6.73 0.87
N THR A 137 -11.73 6.12 -0.23
CA THR A 137 -12.29 4.87 -0.75
C THR A 137 -12.15 3.74 0.27
N LEU A 138 -11.00 3.59 0.92
CA LEU A 138 -10.84 2.59 1.99
C LEU A 138 -11.84 2.78 3.14
N LEU A 139 -12.14 4.03 3.51
CA LEU A 139 -13.13 4.35 4.54
C LEU A 139 -14.57 4.05 4.07
N ILE A 140 -14.93 4.42 2.84
CA ILE A 140 -16.25 4.17 2.24
C ILE A 140 -16.54 2.67 2.17
N GLU A 141 -15.57 1.89 1.68
CA GLU A 141 -15.67 0.44 1.53
C GLU A 141 -15.51 -0.32 2.87
N LYS A 142 -15.32 0.42 3.98
CA LYS A 142 -15.12 -0.13 5.34
C LYS A 142 -13.95 -1.12 5.41
N MET A 143 -12.94 -0.92 4.57
CA MET A 143 -11.72 -1.72 4.55
C MET A 143 -10.73 -1.29 5.64
N ILE A 144 -10.91 -0.08 6.19
CA ILE A 144 -10.19 0.42 7.35
C ILE A 144 -11.15 1.08 8.35
N ASP A 145 -10.79 1.03 9.63
CA ASP A 145 -11.47 1.69 10.73
C ASP A 145 -10.82 3.06 11.02
N PRO A 146 -11.60 4.17 11.04
CA PRO A 146 -11.08 5.51 11.29
C PRO A 146 -10.35 5.65 12.64
N SER A 147 -10.80 4.93 13.67
CA SER A 147 -10.20 4.98 15.01
C SER A 147 -8.85 4.27 15.03
N ILE A 148 -8.69 3.17 14.29
CA ILE A 148 -7.41 2.48 14.12
C ILE A 148 -6.47 3.34 13.28
N LEU A 149 -6.95 3.91 12.17
CA LEU A 149 -6.16 4.82 11.33
C LEU A 149 -5.64 6.01 12.16
N THR A 150 -6.48 6.60 13.00
CA THR A 150 -6.08 7.68 13.92
C THR A 150 -4.97 7.22 14.89
N LYS A 151 -5.06 6.00 15.43
CA LYS A 151 -4.00 5.42 16.26
C LYS A 151 -2.70 5.23 15.47
N ARG A 152 -2.78 4.80 14.20
CA ARG A 152 -1.59 4.68 13.31
C ARG A 152 -0.95 6.03 13.02
N ILE A 153 -1.74 7.05 12.72
CA ILE A 153 -1.24 8.41 12.47
C ILE A 153 -0.47 8.95 13.70
N ARG A 154 -0.91 8.64 14.92
CA ARG A 154 -0.20 9.04 16.15
C ARG A 154 1.18 8.40 16.30
N LEU A 155 1.40 7.25 15.67
CA LEU A 155 2.67 6.53 15.67
C LEU A 155 3.61 6.97 14.53
N LEU A 156 3.19 7.89 13.66
CA LEU A 156 4.05 8.45 12.61
C LEU A 156 5.09 9.42 13.20
N GLU A 157 6.33 9.31 12.71
CA GLU A 157 7.41 10.24 13.00
C GLU A 157 7.30 11.51 12.14
N VAL A 158 6.29 12.32 12.41
CA VAL A 158 6.03 13.60 11.73
C VAL A 158 5.84 14.74 12.73
N LYS A 159 5.97 15.99 12.27
CA LYS A 159 5.76 17.19 13.11
C LYS A 159 4.33 17.28 13.62
N GLY A 160 4.14 17.82 14.83
CA GLY A 160 2.85 17.98 15.50
C GLY A 160 1.74 18.59 14.61
N PRO A 161 1.97 19.74 13.96
CA PRO A 161 0.96 20.37 13.10
C PRO A 161 0.52 19.50 11.91
N LEU A 162 1.45 18.74 11.31
CA LEU A 162 1.10 17.80 10.24
C LEU A 162 0.27 16.66 10.81
N ARG A 163 0.71 16.05 11.93
CA ARG A 163 -0.05 14.97 12.59
C ARG A 163 -1.48 15.37 12.92
N GLU A 164 -1.68 16.54 13.52
CA GLU A 164 -3.01 17.07 13.86
C GLU A 164 -3.86 17.29 12.61
N ARG A 165 -3.27 17.83 11.54
CA ARG A 165 -3.96 17.97 10.24
C ARG A 165 -4.44 16.63 9.70
N LEU A 166 -3.61 15.57 9.76
CA LEU A 166 -3.98 14.23 9.29
C LEU A 166 -5.12 13.66 10.13
N ILE A 167 -5.06 13.78 11.46
CA ILE A 167 -6.11 13.30 12.36
C ILE A 167 -7.43 14.05 12.09
N ASN A 168 -7.39 15.38 12.00
CA ASN A 168 -8.57 16.19 11.69
C ASN A 168 -9.20 15.80 10.34
N TRP A 169 -8.38 15.52 9.33
CA TRP A 169 -8.87 15.05 8.04
C TRP A 169 -9.60 13.70 8.14
N VAL A 170 -9.07 12.75 8.90
CA VAL A 170 -9.73 11.45 9.15
C VAL A 170 -11.04 11.63 9.89
N GLU A 171 -11.07 12.48 10.92
CA GLU A 171 -12.29 12.73 11.70
C GLU A 171 -13.40 13.40 10.87
N ILE A 172 -13.06 14.39 10.05
CA ILE A 172 -14.01 15.04 9.14
C ILE A 172 -14.52 14.03 8.11
N SER A 173 -13.61 13.31 7.46
CA SER A 173 -13.97 12.31 6.44
C SER A 173 -14.85 11.21 7.02
N ALA A 174 -14.55 10.72 8.23
CA ALA A 174 -15.37 9.70 8.89
C ALA A 174 -16.77 10.21 9.27
N LYS A 175 -16.90 11.47 9.68
CA LYS A 175 -18.20 12.09 9.99
C LYS A 175 -19.06 12.28 8.74
N GLU A 176 -18.46 12.73 7.63
CA GLU A 176 -19.16 12.87 6.34
C GLU A 176 -19.70 11.53 5.81
N LEU A 177 -19.03 10.43 6.15
CA LEU A 177 -19.40 9.09 5.73
C LEU A 177 -20.37 8.39 6.69
N ASP A 178 -20.68 8.99 7.85
CA ASP A 178 -21.67 8.46 8.78
C ASP A 178 -23.09 8.70 8.23
N PRO A 179 -23.89 7.64 7.99
CA PRO A 179 -25.26 7.78 7.48
C PRO A 179 -26.15 8.69 8.34
N ARG A 180 -25.83 8.87 9.63
CA ARG A 180 -26.57 9.74 10.55
C ARG A 180 -26.42 11.23 10.25
N PHE A 181 -25.40 11.64 9.49
CA PHE A 181 -25.19 13.02 9.07
C PHE A 181 -25.90 13.38 7.74
N GLY A 182 -26.37 12.38 6.98
CA GLY A 182 -27.06 12.58 5.70
C GLY A 182 -28.60 12.63 5.79
N ALA A 183 -29.17 12.57 7.00
CA ALA A 183 -30.62 12.54 7.23
C ALA A 183 -31.17 13.83 7.88
N SER A 184 -30.53 14.97 7.60
CA SER A 184 -31.03 16.29 7.98
C SER A 184 -30.91 17.22 6.78
N ASP A 185 -31.97 17.27 5.97
CA ASP A 185 -32.49 18.47 5.28
C ASP A 185 -33.52 18.06 4.20
N GLU A 186 -34.64 17.47 4.62
CA GLU A 186 -35.92 17.55 3.88
C GLU A 186 -37.07 17.55 4.91
N VAL A 187 -37.41 18.74 5.42
CA VAL A 187 -38.75 19.10 5.93
C VAL A 187 -39.04 20.54 5.53
#